data_AF-A0A238DRN9-F1
#
_entry.id   AF-A0A238DRN9-F1
#
_cell.length_a   1.000
_cell.length_b   1.000
_cell.length_c   1.000
_cell.angle_alpha   90.00
_cell.angle_beta   90.00
_cell.angle_gamma   90.00
#
_symmetry.space_group_name_H-M   'P 1'
#
loop_
_entity.id
_entity.type
_entity.pdbx_description
1 polymer ?
#
loop_
_entity_poly.entity_id
_entity_poly.type
_entity_poly.pdbx_seq_one_letter_code
_entity_poly.pdbx_strand_id
1 'polypeptide(L)'
;MYRQLTLLRMRWYAAATGRVLMRHWQLFVIAGVFVPVGTPVGKLVMSLAMPLMMVLRVGSDTIWHFQRIVLIQGIALVWVMVQRRHILGGEFMAYAQALPISLRERRWVDVSVLLPANSLLLAPVAALLMVAPTGVSGPTSTAFLLASAGVLASLVLLAQLAMLERHPAAVLTIGVADGVLSWCLTRPADAAGWLALGACVLFGASFLRVPPGLFKALRQARMRRASAGRKNRLRPFFRLLPPARRIQMQALWLQHAGSTAVRMAAAMALVLGADVLMQVFAFDTRALPTAILAMAAVALIISGLYRVLRSAHLPVQPYLRALPLPRRFWAAQDTAFVVALGAVPLAVLLVPLGLHRGSAVMTLLALALAYFVLLALLRFPLVYGGRQAVLLGVILASTWSGVAMAAVVR
;
A
#
# COMPACT_ATOMS: atom_id res chain seq x y z
N MET A 1 -19.65 27.95 -8.59
CA MET A 1 -19.63 26.56 -9.08
C MET A 1 -18.60 25.67 -8.34
N TYR A 2 -17.34 26.10 -8.21
CA TYR A 2 -16.28 25.38 -7.45
C TYR A 2 -16.73 24.85 -6.07
N ARG A 3 -17.30 25.71 -5.21
CA ARG A 3 -17.76 25.35 -3.86
C ARG A 3 -18.83 24.25 -3.83
N GLN A 4 -19.74 24.23 -4.80
CA GLN A 4 -20.79 23.21 -4.86
C GLN A 4 -20.21 21.87 -5.33
N LEU A 5 -19.30 21.89 -6.30
CA LEU A 5 -18.60 20.69 -6.77
C LEU A 5 -17.74 20.07 -5.66
N THR A 6 -17.00 20.88 -4.89
CA THR A 6 -16.20 20.39 -3.75
C THR A 6 -17.09 19.77 -2.68
N LEU A 7 -18.20 20.43 -2.30
CA LEU A 7 -19.12 19.89 -1.31
C LEU A 7 -19.73 18.55 -1.73
N LEU A 8 -20.20 18.44 -2.97
CA LEU A 8 -20.75 17.19 -3.50
C LEU A 8 -19.71 16.07 -3.53
N ARG A 9 -18.48 16.39 -3.96
CA ARG A 9 -17.34 15.45 -3.97
C ARG A 9 -16.96 14.98 -2.58
N MET A 10 -16.88 15.90 -1.62
CA MET A 10 -16.57 15.59 -0.23
C MET A 10 -17.67 14.75 0.42
N ARG A 11 -18.94 15.07 0.19
CA ARG A 11 -20.07 14.27 0.69
C ARG A 11 -20.06 12.86 0.12
N TRP A 12 -19.82 12.73 -1.17
CA TRP A 12 -19.68 11.42 -1.82
C TRP A 12 -18.50 10.64 -1.22
N TYR A 13 -17.35 11.29 -1.07
CA TYR A 13 -16.16 10.69 -0.51
C TYR A 13 -16.41 10.22 0.93
N ALA A 14 -16.94 11.09 1.78
CA ALA A 14 -17.29 10.78 3.17
C ALA A 14 -18.33 9.65 3.28
N ALA A 15 -19.35 9.62 2.41
CA ALA A 15 -20.33 8.53 2.41
C ALA A 15 -19.71 7.20 1.96
N ALA A 16 -18.85 7.24 0.94
CA ALA A 16 -18.20 6.04 0.42
C ALA A 16 -17.18 5.47 1.41
N THR A 17 -16.32 6.31 1.98
CA THR A 17 -15.35 5.91 3.01
C THR A 17 -16.03 5.58 4.32
N GLY A 18 -17.08 6.30 4.72
CA GLY A 18 -17.88 6.01 5.91
C GLY A 18 -18.50 4.63 5.87
N ARG A 19 -19.06 4.19 4.73
CA ARG A 19 -19.55 2.81 4.57
C ARG A 19 -18.44 1.76 4.68
N VAL A 20 -17.25 2.06 4.16
CA VAL A 20 -16.09 1.17 4.29
C VAL A 20 -15.60 1.13 5.74
N LEU A 21 -15.55 2.27 6.41
CA LEU A 21 -15.17 2.42 7.80
C LEU A 21 -16.13 1.65 8.71
N MET A 22 -17.43 1.85 8.56
CA MET A 22 -18.46 1.12 9.31
C MET A 22 -18.47 -0.38 9.01
N ARG A 23 -17.93 -0.82 7.86
CA ARG A 23 -17.76 -2.24 7.56
C ARG A 23 -16.50 -2.83 8.22
N HIS A 24 -15.48 -2.02 8.50
CA HIS A 24 -14.19 -2.48 9.02
C HIS A 24 -13.83 -1.80 10.35
N TRP A 25 -14.81 -1.29 11.09
CA TRP A 25 -14.62 -0.59 12.38
C TRP A 25 -13.83 -1.44 13.38
N GLN A 26 -13.99 -2.77 13.29
CA GLN A 26 -13.30 -3.77 14.09
C GLN A 26 -11.77 -3.63 13.99
N LEU A 27 -11.22 -3.24 12.84
CA LEU A 27 -9.78 -3.02 12.68
C LEU A 27 -9.28 -1.85 13.53
N PHE A 28 -10.09 -0.82 13.74
CA PHE A 28 -9.70 0.33 14.58
C PHE A 28 -9.68 -0.05 16.06
N VAL A 29 -10.64 -0.87 16.50
CA VAL A 29 -10.65 -1.38 17.88
C VAL A 29 -9.45 -2.28 18.11
N ILE A 30 -9.18 -3.20 17.18
CA ILE A 30 -8.00 -4.07 17.26
C ILE A 30 -6.72 -3.24 17.28
N ALA A 31 -6.58 -2.26 16.37
CA ALA A 31 -5.44 -1.36 16.36
C ALA A 31 -5.30 -0.57 17.67
N GLY A 32 -6.41 -0.13 18.27
CA GLY A 32 -6.44 0.54 19.56
C GLY A 32 -5.97 -0.35 20.72
N VAL A 33 -6.37 -1.63 20.74
CA VAL A 33 -5.92 -2.60 21.75
C VAL A 33 -4.41 -2.87 21.65
N PHE A 34 -3.84 -2.82 20.44
CA PHE A 34 -2.40 -2.99 20.23
C PHE A 34 -1.57 -1.76 20.60
N VAL A 35 -2.18 -0.61 20.89
CA VAL A 35 -1.46 0.52 21.49
C VAL A 35 -1.20 0.16 22.95
N PRO A 36 0.07 -0.05 23.37
CA PRO A 36 0.34 -0.49 24.72
C PRO A 36 -0.18 0.55 25.72
N VAL A 37 -0.98 0.10 26.68
CA VAL A 37 -1.52 0.96 27.74
C VAL A 37 -0.34 1.59 28.47
N GLY A 38 -0.28 2.93 28.47
CA GLY A 38 0.82 3.69 29.07
C GLY A 38 1.93 4.12 28.10
N THR A 39 1.85 3.88 26.78
CA THR A 39 2.78 4.54 25.86
C THR A 39 2.59 6.05 25.93
N PRO A 40 3.61 6.83 26.33
CA PRO A 40 3.47 8.27 26.37
C PRO A 40 3.24 8.79 24.95
N VAL A 41 2.26 9.68 24.79
CA VAL A 41 1.88 10.27 23.49
C VAL A 41 3.11 10.84 22.78
N GLY A 42 4.05 11.43 23.52
CA GLY A 42 5.32 11.92 22.98
C GLY A 42 6.15 10.85 22.26
N LYS A 43 6.22 9.60 22.76
CA LYS A 43 6.94 8.51 22.08
C LYS A 43 6.21 8.07 20.81
N LEU A 44 4.89 8.07 20.80
CA LEU A 44 4.09 7.77 19.60
C LEU A 44 4.30 8.84 18.53
N VAL A 45 4.22 10.12 18.90
CA VAL A 45 4.48 11.23 17.98
C VAL A 45 5.92 11.18 17.45
N MET A 46 6.91 10.95 18.32
CA MET A 46 8.30 10.76 17.91
C MET A 46 8.47 9.59 16.94
N SER A 47 7.82 8.44 17.20
CA SER A 47 7.88 7.27 16.34
C SER A 47 7.27 7.53 14.95
N LEU A 48 6.22 8.35 14.88
CA LEU A 48 5.60 8.76 13.62
C LEU A 48 6.45 9.77 12.84
N ALA A 49 7.16 10.66 13.53
CA ALA A 49 8.06 11.64 12.92
C ALA A 49 9.38 11.01 12.44
N MET A 50 9.86 9.96 13.12
CA MET A 50 11.18 9.33 12.91
C MET A 50 11.48 8.95 11.45
N PRO A 51 10.57 8.25 10.72
CA PRO A 51 10.82 7.92 9.32
C PRO A 51 11.07 9.15 8.46
N LEU A 52 10.30 10.23 8.68
CA LEU A 52 10.42 11.47 7.92
C LEU A 52 11.69 12.23 8.30
N MET A 53 12.04 12.27 9.59
CA MET A 53 13.32 12.81 10.06
C MET A 53 14.51 12.07 9.44
N MET A 54 14.44 10.75 9.33
CA MET A 54 15.51 9.94 8.74
C MET A 54 15.68 10.22 7.24
N VAL A 55 14.59 10.48 6.50
CA VAL A 55 14.66 10.84 5.08
C VAL A 55 15.16 12.27 4.87
N LEU A 56 14.80 13.19 5.76
CA LEU A 56 15.14 14.62 5.66
C LEU A 56 16.43 15.00 6.41
N ARG A 57 17.13 14.03 7.01
CA ARG A 57 18.38 14.26 7.73
C ARG A 57 19.45 14.75 6.76
N VAL A 58 19.99 15.94 7.00
CA VAL A 58 21.03 16.52 6.16
C VAL A 58 22.32 15.70 6.24
N GLY A 59 23.01 15.57 5.10
CA GLY A 59 24.39 15.06 5.03
C GLY A 59 24.54 13.58 4.64
N SER A 60 23.49 12.93 4.14
CA SER A 60 23.64 11.63 3.45
C SER A 60 23.84 11.82 1.94
N ASP A 61 24.22 10.76 1.24
CA ASP A 61 24.42 10.82 -0.22
C ASP A 61 23.15 11.20 -0.99
N THR A 62 23.31 11.87 -2.13
CA THR A 62 22.17 12.24 -2.99
C THR A 62 21.39 11.00 -3.43
N ILE A 63 22.07 9.91 -3.76
CA ILE A 63 21.38 8.67 -4.19
C ILE A 63 20.51 8.10 -3.07
N TRP A 64 20.98 8.20 -1.83
CA TRP A 64 20.25 7.73 -0.65
C TRP A 64 18.94 8.49 -0.42
N HIS A 65 19.00 9.82 -0.48
CA HIS A 65 17.81 10.66 -0.38
C HIS A 65 16.83 10.39 -1.52
N PHE A 66 17.33 10.30 -2.76
CA PHE A 66 16.50 10.06 -3.93
C PHE A 66 15.73 8.74 -3.83
N GLN A 67 16.41 7.65 -3.48
CA GLN A 67 15.77 6.34 -3.31
C GLN A 67 14.67 6.36 -2.23
N ARG A 68 14.90 7.04 -1.11
CA ARG A 68 13.93 7.16 -0.01
C ARG A 68 12.74 8.05 -0.36
N ILE A 69 12.96 9.16 -1.05
CA ILE A 69 11.89 10.03 -1.57
C ILE A 69 11.01 9.25 -2.54
N VAL A 70 11.61 8.55 -3.50
CA VAL A 70 10.89 7.72 -4.48
C VAL A 70 10.12 6.58 -3.78
N LEU A 71 10.70 5.98 -2.72
CA LEU A 71 10.02 4.96 -1.93
C LEU A 71 8.76 5.51 -1.23
N ILE A 72 8.88 6.67 -0.56
CA ILE A 72 7.74 7.34 0.09
C ILE A 72 6.66 7.68 -0.93
N GLN A 73 7.04 8.23 -2.09
CA GLN A 73 6.10 8.51 -3.16
C GLN A 73 5.45 7.24 -3.70
N GLY A 74 6.21 6.17 -3.88
CA GLY A 74 5.69 4.87 -4.31
C GLY A 74 4.62 4.35 -3.36
N ILE A 75 4.87 4.39 -2.04
CA ILE A 75 3.88 4.01 -1.01
C ILE A 75 2.64 4.90 -1.10
N ALA A 76 2.83 6.22 -1.23
CA ALA A 76 1.73 7.18 -1.33
C ALA A 76 0.89 7.01 -2.62
N LEU A 77 1.52 6.65 -3.74
CA LEU A 77 0.84 6.34 -4.99
C LEU A 77 0.03 5.04 -4.88
N VAL A 78 0.61 4.02 -4.23
CA VAL A 78 -0.07 2.75 -3.96
C VAL A 78 -1.30 2.98 -3.09
N TRP A 79 -1.19 3.81 -2.05
CA TRP A 79 -2.29 4.21 -1.17
C TRP A 79 -3.46 4.83 -1.96
N VAL A 80 -3.18 5.83 -2.78
CA VAL A 80 -4.20 6.49 -3.61
C VAL A 80 -4.78 5.56 -4.67
N MET A 81 -3.99 4.64 -5.22
CA MET A 81 -4.47 3.67 -6.21
C MET A 81 -5.52 2.72 -5.64
N VAL A 82 -5.40 2.32 -4.37
CA VAL A 82 -6.42 1.51 -3.67
C VAL A 82 -7.72 2.30 -3.52
N GLN A 83 -7.62 3.60 -3.23
CA GLN A 83 -8.76 4.48 -3.02
C GLN A 83 -9.25 5.17 -4.30
N ARG A 84 -8.63 4.91 -5.45
CA ARG A 84 -8.86 5.65 -6.71
C ARG A 84 -10.33 5.70 -7.13
N ARG A 85 -11.07 4.60 -6.97
CA ARG A 85 -12.51 4.56 -7.30
C ARG A 85 -13.31 5.50 -6.38
N HIS A 86 -12.86 5.67 -5.14
CA HIS A 86 -13.45 6.58 -4.20
C HIS A 86 -13.05 8.04 -4.46
N ILE A 87 -11.78 8.32 -4.72
CA ILE A 87 -11.33 9.68 -4.97
C ILE A 87 -11.93 10.26 -6.27
N LEU A 88 -12.08 9.42 -7.30
CA LEU A 88 -12.65 9.84 -8.60
C LEU A 88 -14.18 10.07 -8.58
N GLY A 89 -14.88 9.86 -7.47
CA GLY A 89 -16.31 10.22 -7.35
C GLY A 89 -17.30 9.30 -8.07
N GLY A 90 -16.88 8.09 -8.48
CA GLY A 90 -17.76 7.06 -9.02
C GLY A 90 -18.60 7.48 -10.25
N GLU A 91 -19.84 7.02 -10.31
CA GLU A 91 -20.76 7.24 -11.45
C GLU A 91 -21.14 8.70 -11.65
N PHE A 92 -21.25 9.48 -10.58
CA PHE A 92 -21.50 10.93 -10.63
C PHE A 92 -20.43 11.67 -11.44
N MET A 93 -19.22 11.11 -11.56
CA MET A 93 -18.14 11.76 -12.31
C MET A 93 -18.28 11.68 -13.81
N ALA A 94 -19.11 10.78 -14.34
CA ALA A 94 -19.45 10.78 -15.75
C ALA A 94 -20.24 12.05 -16.10
N TYR A 95 -21.20 12.43 -15.26
CA TYR A 95 -21.99 13.65 -15.41
C TYR A 95 -21.15 14.92 -15.18
N ALA A 96 -20.36 14.96 -14.10
CA ALA A 96 -19.52 16.12 -13.79
C ALA A 96 -18.41 16.38 -14.85
N GLN A 97 -18.04 15.37 -15.63
CA GLN A 97 -17.12 15.52 -16.77
C GLN A 97 -17.75 16.18 -18.00
N ALA A 98 -19.08 16.17 -18.13
CA ALA A 98 -19.80 16.82 -19.21
C ALA A 98 -20.05 18.31 -18.95
N LEU A 99 -19.86 18.78 -17.71
CA LEU A 99 -20.00 20.19 -17.37
C LEU A 99 -18.82 21.01 -17.93
N PRO A 100 -19.06 22.26 -18.40
CA PRO A 100 -18.03 23.15 -18.93
C PRO A 100 -17.20 23.79 -17.78
N ILE A 101 -16.52 22.96 -16.99
CA ILE A 101 -15.69 23.38 -15.87
C ILE A 101 -14.24 23.50 -16.32
N SER A 102 -13.56 24.57 -15.89
CA SER A 102 -12.14 24.74 -16.17
C SER A 102 -11.30 23.61 -15.56
N LEU A 103 -10.25 23.17 -16.26
CA LEU A 103 -9.37 22.10 -15.76
C LEU A 103 -8.68 22.48 -14.44
N ARG A 104 -8.42 23.77 -14.23
CA ARG A 104 -7.81 24.30 -13.02
C ARG A 104 -8.73 24.14 -11.80
N GLU A 105 -10.01 24.50 -11.94
CA GLU A 105 -10.99 24.29 -10.86
C GLU A 105 -11.16 22.82 -10.52
N ARG A 106 -11.18 21.95 -11.54
CA ARG A 106 -11.29 20.50 -11.34
C ARG A 106 -10.09 19.94 -10.56
N ARG A 107 -8.88 20.37 -10.89
CA ARG A 107 -7.65 19.98 -10.16
C ARG A 107 -7.70 20.39 -8.70
N TRP A 108 -8.13 21.63 -8.42
CA TRP A 108 -8.28 22.10 -7.05
C TRP A 108 -9.32 21.30 -6.27
N VAL A 109 -10.42 20.90 -6.92
CA VAL A 109 -11.40 19.99 -6.31
C VAL A 109 -10.81 18.61 -6.03
N ASP A 110 -10.08 18.02 -6.97
CA ASP A 110 -9.44 16.72 -6.76
C ASP A 110 -8.36 16.78 -5.66
N VAL A 111 -7.58 17.87 -5.58
CA VAL A 111 -6.64 18.14 -4.47
C VAL A 111 -7.37 18.27 -3.14
N SER A 112 -8.51 18.98 -3.12
CA SER A 112 -9.31 19.14 -1.89
C SER A 112 -9.75 17.77 -1.35
N VAL A 113 -10.16 16.83 -2.21
CA VAL A 113 -10.55 15.46 -1.81
C VAL A 113 -9.34 14.60 -1.46
N LEU A 114 -8.18 14.83 -2.09
CA LEU A 114 -6.93 14.14 -1.79
C LEU A 114 -6.42 14.43 -0.38
N LEU A 115 -6.56 15.67 0.13
CA LEU A 115 -6.12 16.03 1.48
C LEU A 115 -6.69 15.10 2.58
N PRO A 116 -8.02 14.93 2.73
CA PRO A 116 -8.57 13.99 3.71
C PRO A 116 -8.26 12.53 3.37
N ALA A 117 -8.12 12.17 2.08
CA ALA A 117 -7.70 10.84 1.66
C ALA A 117 -6.26 10.48 2.09
N ASN A 118 -5.41 11.49 2.21
CA ASN A 118 -4.02 11.37 2.65
C ASN A 118 -3.83 11.69 4.13
N SER A 119 -4.89 11.84 4.92
CA SER A 119 -4.80 12.12 6.37
C SER A 119 -3.78 11.23 7.10
N LEU A 120 -3.75 9.92 6.81
CA LEU A 120 -2.77 8.99 7.39
C LEU A 120 -1.33 9.25 6.92
N LEU A 121 -1.13 9.65 5.65
CA LEU A 121 0.18 9.98 5.09
C LEU A 121 0.68 11.37 5.51
N LEU A 122 -0.24 12.26 5.90
CA LEU A 122 0.06 13.57 6.46
C LEU A 122 0.35 13.51 7.97
N ALA A 123 -0.07 12.44 8.67
CA ALA A 123 0.19 12.29 10.09
C ALA A 123 1.69 12.31 10.46
N PRO A 124 2.62 11.67 9.73
CA PRO A 124 4.06 11.84 9.94
C PRO A 124 4.55 13.27 9.77
N VAL A 125 3.97 14.05 8.85
CA VAL A 125 4.31 15.46 8.63
C VAL A 125 3.83 16.31 9.81
N ALA A 126 2.60 16.07 10.28
CA ALA A 126 2.07 16.72 11.49
C ALA A 126 2.88 16.37 12.75
N ALA A 127 3.27 15.10 12.89
CA ALA A 127 4.13 14.65 13.98
C ALA A 127 5.51 15.34 13.92
N LEU A 128 6.08 15.47 12.72
CA LEU A 128 7.33 16.20 12.53
C LEU A 128 7.21 17.68 12.90
N LEU A 129 6.10 18.34 12.56
CA LEU A 129 5.84 19.72 12.97
C LEU A 129 5.83 19.90 14.49
N MET A 130 5.37 18.89 15.24
CA MET A 130 5.37 18.90 16.70
C MET A 130 6.76 18.60 17.30
N VAL A 131 7.54 17.74 16.65
CA VAL A 131 8.85 17.27 17.17
C VAL A 131 10.00 18.18 16.76
N ALA A 132 10.00 18.74 15.55
CA ALA A 132 11.11 19.56 15.04
C ALA A 132 11.54 20.72 15.97
N PRO A 133 10.64 21.43 16.68
CA PRO A 133 11.03 22.48 17.62
C PRO A 133 11.81 21.99 18.85
N THR A 134 11.75 20.69 19.16
CA THR A 134 12.42 20.10 20.34
C THR A 134 13.94 19.95 20.17
N GLY A 135 14.49 20.26 18.99
CA GLY A 135 15.94 20.20 18.73
C GLY A 135 16.51 18.79 18.58
N VAL A 136 15.68 17.75 18.63
CA VAL A 136 16.10 16.34 18.53
C VAL A 136 16.73 16.00 17.16
N SER A 137 16.47 16.83 16.14
CA SER A 137 16.93 16.64 14.75
C SER A 137 18.39 17.03 14.46
N GLY A 138 19.18 17.41 15.47
CA GLY A 138 20.58 17.81 15.29
C GLY A 138 20.75 19.26 14.78
N PRO A 139 21.92 19.65 14.24
CA PRO A 139 22.29 21.05 13.96
C PRO A 139 21.59 21.68 12.74
N THR A 140 20.58 21.03 12.17
CA THR A 140 19.82 21.58 11.03
C THR A 140 18.83 22.64 11.47
N SER A 141 18.77 23.76 10.74
CA SER A 141 17.72 24.78 10.93
C SER A 141 16.34 24.14 10.86
N THR A 142 15.55 24.31 11.94
CA THR A 142 14.18 23.80 12.05
C THR A 142 13.30 24.29 10.89
N ALA A 143 13.48 25.54 10.47
CA ALA A 143 12.76 26.13 9.34
C ALA A 143 13.04 25.41 8.01
N PHE A 144 14.30 25.05 7.75
CA PHE A 144 14.70 24.34 6.53
C PHE A 144 14.13 22.92 6.50
N LEU A 145 14.13 22.22 7.64
CA LEU A 145 13.56 20.89 7.77
C LEU A 145 12.03 20.90 7.54
N LEU A 146 11.32 21.87 8.12
CA LEU A 146 9.88 22.02 7.92
C LEU A 146 9.52 22.40 6.48
N ALA A 147 10.30 23.29 5.86
CA ALA A 147 10.14 23.63 4.45
C ALA A 147 10.34 22.40 3.55
N SER A 148 11.40 21.62 3.79
CA SER A 148 11.70 20.39 3.05
C SER A 148 10.59 19.34 3.20
N ALA A 149 10.03 19.18 4.41
CA ALA A 149 8.88 18.31 4.65
C ALA A 149 7.63 18.77 3.90
N GLY A 150 7.37 20.08 3.88
CA GLY A 150 6.28 20.68 3.10
C GLY A 150 6.44 20.47 1.60
N VAL A 151 7.65 20.66 1.07
CA VAL A 151 7.96 20.40 -0.35
C VAL A 151 7.73 18.92 -0.66
N LEU A 152 8.25 17.99 0.14
CA LEU A 152 8.03 16.56 -0.06
C LEU A 152 6.54 16.20 -0.05
N ALA A 153 5.77 16.71 0.92
CA ALA A 153 4.33 16.49 0.99
C ALA A 153 3.62 17.03 -0.27
N SER A 154 4.03 18.20 -0.77
CA SER A 154 3.48 18.79 -1.99
C SER A 154 3.79 17.96 -3.23
N LEU A 155 5.02 17.44 -3.37
CA LEU A 155 5.43 16.56 -4.47
C LEU A 155 4.65 15.24 -4.45
N VAL A 156 4.44 14.66 -3.27
CA VAL A 156 3.61 13.47 -3.09
C VAL A 156 2.19 13.73 -3.58
N LEU A 157 1.56 14.85 -3.21
CA LEU A 157 0.22 15.21 -3.67
C LEU A 157 0.18 15.41 -5.20
N LEU A 158 1.19 16.07 -5.78
CA LEU A 158 1.30 16.26 -7.23
C LEU A 158 1.48 14.92 -7.96
N ALA A 159 2.28 14.00 -7.42
CA ALA A 159 2.46 12.64 -7.97
C ALA A 159 1.16 11.85 -7.96
N GLN A 160 0.41 11.91 -6.85
CA GLN A 160 -0.89 11.28 -6.74
C GLN A 160 -1.91 11.87 -7.72
N LEU A 161 -1.94 13.20 -7.86
CA LEU A 161 -2.80 13.87 -8.83
C LEU A 161 -2.45 13.44 -10.27
N ALA A 162 -1.16 13.44 -10.63
CA ALA A 162 -0.67 12.99 -11.92
C ALA A 162 -1.07 11.53 -12.24
N MET A 163 -1.01 10.66 -11.24
CA MET A 163 -1.41 9.25 -11.36
C MET A 163 -2.93 9.11 -11.54
N LEU A 164 -3.73 9.90 -10.81
CA LEU A 164 -5.19 9.90 -10.92
C LEU A 164 -5.67 10.38 -12.29
N GLU A 165 -5.08 11.47 -12.79
CA GLU A 165 -5.36 12.03 -14.12
C GLU A 165 -4.77 11.20 -15.28
N ARG A 166 -3.96 10.17 -14.98
CA ARG A 166 -3.25 9.30 -15.95
C ARG A 166 -2.32 10.09 -16.88
N HIS A 167 -1.55 11.04 -16.33
CA HIS A 167 -0.55 11.82 -17.05
C HIS A 167 0.87 11.29 -16.78
N PRO A 168 1.37 10.32 -17.56
CA PRO A 168 2.68 9.69 -17.27
C PRO A 168 3.88 10.60 -17.49
N ALA A 169 3.75 11.68 -18.27
CA ALA A 169 4.85 12.61 -18.49
C ALA A 169 5.07 13.56 -17.31
N ALA A 170 4.11 13.69 -16.40
CA ALA A 170 4.29 14.35 -15.11
C ALA A 170 5.30 13.63 -14.22
N VAL A 171 5.52 12.33 -14.45
CA VAL A 171 6.54 11.55 -13.72
C VAL A 171 7.94 12.09 -14.00
N LEU A 172 8.20 12.64 -15.20
CA LEU A 172 9.50 13.24 -15.51
C LEU A 172 9.70 14.55 -14.75
N THR A 173 8.71 15.44 -14.75
CA THR A 173 8.81 16.72 -14.02
C THR A 173 8.92 16.53 -12.52
N ILE A 174 8.19 15.54 -11.98
CA ILE A 174 8.25 15.20 -10.55
C ILE A 174 9.57 14.51 -10.23
N GLY A 175 10.05 13.58 -11.07
CA GLY A 175 11.33 12.92 -10.87
C GLY A 175 12.52 13.91 -10.92
N VAL A 176 12.45 14.94 -11.76
CA VAL A 176 13.43 16.04 -11.75
C VAL A 176 13.35 16.82 -10.44
N ALA A 177 12.14 17.17 -9.99
CA ALA A 177 11.95 17.85 -8.71
C ALA A 177 12.48 17.01 -7.53
N ASP A 178 12.30 15.69 -7.56
CA ASP A 178 12.84 14.77 -6.55
C ASP A 178 14.36 14.74 -6.55
N GLY A 179 14.98 14.78 -7.73
CA GLY A 179 16.43 14.91 -7.87
C GLY A 179 16.94 16.21 -7.26
N VAL A 180 16.25 17.33 -7.49
CA VAL A 180 16.60 18.64 -6.90
C VAL A 180 16.40 18.65 -5.39
N LEU A 181 15.29 18.09 -4.88
CA LEU A 181 15.05 17.96 -3.44
C LEU A 181 16.12 17.08 -2.79
N SER A 182 16.46 15.97 -3.44
CA SER A 182 17.49 15.06 -2.98
C SER A 182 18.87 15.72 -2.92
N TRP A 183 19.21 16.56 -3.89
CA TRP A 183 20.44 17.36 -3.90
C TRP A 183 20.42 18.47 -2.86
N CYS A 184 19.25 19.04 -2.59
CA CYS A 184 19.08 20.05 -1.55
C CYS A 184 19.39 19.47 -0.16
N LEU A 185 18.94 18.25 0.12
CA LEU A 185 19.14 17.58 1.41
C LEU A 185 20.59 17.14 1.68
N THR A 186 21.46 17.10 0.65
CA THR A 186 22.89 16.82 0.87
C THR A 186 23.67 18.04 1.36
N ARG A 187 23.08 19.24 1.27
CA ARG A 187 23.75 20.49 1.65
C ARG A 187 23.26 21.01 3.00
N PRO A 188 24.13 21.70 3.76
CA PRO A 188 23.69 22.47 4.92
C PRO A 188 22.68 23.56 4.52
N ALA A 189 21.99 24.12 5.51
CA ALA A 189 20.90 25.09 5.35
C ALA A 189 21.39 26.49 4.94
N ASP A 190 22.18 26.57 3.87
CA ASP A 190 22.77 27.78 3.31
C ASP A 190 21.85 28.40 2.24
N ALA A 191 22.18 29.60 1.75
CA ALA A 191 21.43 30.28 0.69
C ALA A 191 21.23 29.40 -0.57
N ALA A 192 22.23 28.60 -0.94
CA ALA A 192 22.12 27.66 -2.05
C ALA A 192 21.10 26.52 -1.79
N GLY A 193 20.96 26.08 -0.54
CA GLY A 193 19.95 25.10 -0.13
C GLY A 193 18.53 25.66 -0.26
N TRP A 194 18.32 26.89 0.21
CA TRP A 194 17.03 27.59 0.05
C TRP A 194 16.66 27.85 -1.42
N LEU A 195 17.63 28.23 -2.26
CA LEU A 195 17.42 28.37 -3.70
C LEU A 195 17.05 27.03 -4.36
N ALA A 196 17.70 25.94 -3.96
CA ALA A 196 17.39 24.60 -4.45
C ALA A 196 15.97 24.15 -4.04
N LEU A 197 15.52 24.45 -2.81
CA LEU A 197 14.12 24.23 -2.41
C LEU A 197 13.15 25.05 -3.28
N GLY A 198 13.47 26.32 -3.53
CA GLY A 198 12.68 27.18 -4.42
C GLY A 198 12.57 26.60 -5.83
N ALA A 199 13.69 26.14 -6.41
CA ALA A 199 13.73 25.49 -7.70
C ALA A 199 12.87 24.22 -7.72
N CYS A 200 12.92 23.41 -6.66
CA CYS A 200 12.10 22.21 -6.51
C CYS A 200 10.59 22.54 -6.56
N VAL A 201 10.16 23.59 -5.85
CA VAL A 201 8.77 24.05 -5.87
C VAL A 201 8.37 24.53 -7.27
N LEU A 202 9.24 25.25 -7.97
CA LEU A 202 8.99 25.70 -9.35
C LEU A 202 8.86 24.53 -10.33
N PHE A 203 9.75 23.54 -10.25
CA PHE A 203 9.68 22.34 -11.07
C PHE A 203 8.40 21.53 -10.79
N GLY A 204 8.01 21.38 -9.52
CA GLY A 204 6.73 20.76 -9.15
C GLY A 204 5.53 21.55 -9.66
N ALA A 205 5.52 22.88 -9.48
CA ALA A 205 4.44 23.76 -9.91
C ALA A 205 4.30 23.85 -11.43
N SER A 206 5.38 23.63 -12.18
CA SER A 206 5.35 23.59 -13.65
C SER A 206 4.30 22.59 -14.17
N PHE A 207 4.12 21.45 -13.49
CA PHE A 207 3.12 20.44 -13.82
C PHE A 207 1.69 21.00 -13.84
N LEU A 208 1.37 21.94 -12.94
CA LEU A 208 0.05 22.56 -12.87
C LEU A 208 -0.24 23.46 -14.08
N ARG A 209 0.81 23.95 -14.76
CA ARG A 209 0.72 24.89 -15.90
C ARG A 209 0.84 24.22 -17.28
N VAL A 210 1.32 22.97 -17.38
CA VAL A 210 1.55 22.35 -18.70
C VAL A 210 0.21 22.09 -19.42
N PRO A 211 0.03 22.56 -20.68
CA PRO A 211 -1.23 22.47 -21.40
C PRO A 211 -1.60 21.01 -21.76
N PRO A 212 -2.90 20.68 -21.76
CA PRO A 212 -3.38 19.31 -21.97
C PRO A 212 -3.09 18.74 -23.37
N GLY A 213 -2.77 19.58 -24.35
CA GLY A 213 -2.54 19.20 -25.76
C GLY A 213 -1.32 18.32 -25.97
N LEU A 214 -0.17 18.68 -25.41
CA LEU A 214 1.09 17.91 -25.50
C LEU A 214 0.94 16.49 -24.92
N PHE A 215 0.13 16.35 -23.87
CA PHE A 215 -0.07 15.08 -23.19
C PHE A 215 -1.05 14.14 -23.89
N LYS A 216 -2.03 14.67 -24.65
CA LYS A 216 -2.93 13.83 -25.44
C LYS A 216 -2.15 13.04 -26.50
N ALA A 217 -1.19 13.68 -27.17
CA ALA A 217 -0.33 13.05 -28.18
C ALA A 217 0.55 11.93 -27.58
N LEU A 218 1.25 12.21 -26.47
CA LEU A 218 2.07 11.22 -25.77
C LEU A 218 1.23 10.06 -25.20
N ARG A 219 0.02 10.35 -24.69
CA ARG A 219 -0.91 9.33 -24.20
C ARG A 219 -1.43 8.46 -25.33
N GLN A 220 -1.78 9.04 -26.48
CA GLN A 220 -2.20 8.28 -27.66
C GLN A 220 -1.07 7.40 -28.20
N ALA A 221 0.16 7.91 -28.27
CA ALA A 221 1.33 7.13 -28.67
C ALA A 221 1.61 5.96 -27.70
N ARG A 222 1.54 6.21 -26.38
CA ARG A 222 1.74 5.17 -25.36
C ARG A 222 0.58 4.17 -25.30
N MET A 223 -0.66 4.60 -25.52
CA MET A 223 -1.82 3.70 -25.60
C MET A 223 -1.77 2.81 -26.84
N ARG A 224 -1.34 3.35 -27.99
CA ARG A 224 -1.10 2.57 -29.22
C ARG A 224 0.01 1.53 -29.02
N ARG A 225 1.11 1.89 -28.34
CA ARG A 225 2.17 0.93 -27.97
C ARG A 225 1.74 -0.08 -26.90
N ALA A 226 0.96 0.34 -25.91
CA ALA A 226 0.51 -0.52 -24.82
C ALA A 226 -0.60 -1.49 -25.23
N SER A 227 -1.51 -1.10 -26.14
CA SER A 227 -2.54 -2.01 -26.67
C SER A 227 -1.93 -3.08 -27.56
N ALA A 228 -0.92 -2.73 -28.37
CA ALA A 228 -0.18 -3.66 -29.21
C ALA A 228 0.78 -4.58 -28.43
N GLY A 229 1.49 -4.05 -27.41
CA GLY A 229 2.52 -4.80 -26.68
C GLY A 229 2.03 -5.59 -25.45
N ARG A 230 1.01 -5.08 -24.72
CA ARG A 230 0.61 -5.67 -23.42
C ARG A 230 -0.29 -6.90 -23.55
N LYS A 231 -1.12 -6.96 -24.61
CA LYS A 231 -1.90 -8.17 -24.94
C LYS A 231 -0.99 -9.31 -25.41
N ASN A 232 0.20 -9.01 -25.95
CA ASN A 232 1.10 -10.02 -26.52
C ASN A 232 2.18 -10.52 -25.55
N ARG A 233 2.72 -9.69 -24.64
CA ARG A 233 3.82 -10.11 -23.73
C ARG A 233 3.41 -11.09 -22.63
N LEU A 234 2.19 -11.03 -22.13
CA LEU A 234 1.74 -11.94 -21.05
C LEU A 234 1.02 -13.19 -21.58
N ARG A 235 0.60 -13.19 -22.86
CA ARG A 235 -0.05 -14.33 -23.52
C ARG A 235 0.78 -15.63 -23.48
N PRO A 236 2.11 -15.64 -23.71
CA PRO A 236 2.87 -16.89 -23.66
C PRO A 236 2.94 -17.47 -22.25
N PHE A 237 3.16 -16.64 -21.22
CA PHE A 237 3.19 -17.11 -19.82
C PHE A 237 1.83 -17.68 -19.38
N PHE A 238 0.73 -17.02 -19.75
CA PHE A 238 -0.62 -17.49 -19.44
C PHE A 238 -1.08 -18.72 -20.24
N ARG A 239 -0.37 -19.13 -21.30
CA ARG A 239 -0.70 -20.34 -22.06
C ARG A 239 -0.22 -21.63 -21.38
N LEU A 240 0.83 -21.54 -20.57
CA LEU A 240 1.38 -22.68 -19.82
C LEU A 240 0.56 -23.03 -18.57
N LEU A 241 -0.32 -22.13 -18.13
CA LEU A 241 -1.15 -22.34 -16.94
C LEU A 241 -2.46 -23.06 -17.29
N PRO A 242 -2.91 -24.01 -16.44
CA PRO A 242 -4.23 -24.62 -16.56
C PRO A 242 -5.34 -23.55 -16.66
N PRO A 243 -6.43 -23.81 -17.40
CA PRO A 243 -7.46 -22.81 -17.69
C PRO A 243 -8.07 -22.19 -16.43
N ALA A 244 -8.25 -22.97 -15.35
CA ALA A 244 -8.74 -22.47 -14.07
C ALA A 244 -7.79 -21.43 -13.43
N ARG A 245 -6.48 -21.73 -13.36
CA ARG A 245 -5.47 -20.80 -12.81
C ARG A 245 -5.32 -19.56 -13.67
N ARG A 246 -5.46 -19.70 -14.99
CA ARG A 246 -5.46 -18.56 -15.91
C ARG A 246 -6.61 -17.59 -15.64
N ILE A 247 -7.83 -18.09 -15.40
CA ILE A 247 -8.99 -17.27 -15.07
C ILE A 247 -8.78 -16.53 -13.74
N GLN A 248 -8.31 -17.22 -12.70
CA GLN A 248 -8.01 -16.62 -11.39
C GLN A 248 -6.93 -15.55 -11.48
N MET A 249 -5.83 -15.85 -12.18
CA MET A 249 -4.71 -14.94 -12.33
C MET A 249 -5.09 -13.74 -13.20
N GLN A 250 -5.93 -13.92 -14.22
CA GLN A 250 -6.50 -12.81 -14.98
C GLN A 250 -7.46 -11.96 -14.13
N ALA A 251 -8.34 -12.57 -13.33
CA ALA A 251 -9.23 -11.83 -12.44
C ALA A 251 -8.45 -10.97 -11.42
N LEU A 252 -7.37 -11.51 -10.87
CA LEU A 252 -6.53 -10.81 -9.91
C LEU A 252 -5.67 -9.73 -10.59
N TRP A 253 -4.96 -10.04 -11.68
CA TRP A 253 -4.02 -9.12 -12.32
C TRP A 253 -4.61 -8.14 -13.33
N LEU A 254 -5.79 -8.40 -13.90
CA LEU A 254 -6.43 -7.46 -14.85
C LEU A 254 -7.50 -6.60 -14.17
N GLN A 255 -8.30 -7.16 -13.26
CA GLN A 255 -9.40 -6.42 -12.63
C GLN A 255 -9.02 -5.79 -11.28
N HIS A 256 -8.13 -6.42 -10.52
CA HIS A 256 -7.81 -6.02 -9.14
C HIS A 256 -6.30 -5.90 -8.84
N ALA A 257 -5.47 -5.67 -9.87
CA ALA A 257 -4.01 -5.70 -9.81
C ALA A 257 -3.42 -4.85 -8.68
N GLY A 258 -4.01 -3.67 -8.44
CA GLY A 258 -3.59 -2.77 -7.38
C GLY A 258 -3.76 -3.41 -6.00
N SER A 259 -4.95 -3.95 -5.70
CA SER A 259 -5.21 -4.53 -4.38
C SER A 259 -4.38 -5.78 -4.12
N THR A 260 -4.14 -6.60 -5.14
CA THR A 260 -3.32 -7.81 -5.01
C THR A 260 -1.85 -7.47 -4.84
N ALA A 261 -1.33 -6.51 -5.62
CA ALA A 261 0.03 -6.03 -5.47
C ALA A 261 0.28 -5.40 -4.10
N VAL A 262 -0.66 -4.59 -3.59
CA VAL A 262 -0.57 -4.01 -2.23
C VAL A 262 -0.50 -5.10 -1.18
N ARG A 263 -1.36 -6.13 -1.27
CA ARG A 263 -1.38 -7.23 -0.29
C ARG A 263 -0.09 -8.04 -0.30
N MET A 264 0.41 -8.36 -1.50
CA MET A 264 1.69 -9.07 -1.63
C MET A 264 2.85 -8.22 -1.13
N ALA A 265 2.89 -6.93 -1.47
CA ALA A 265 3.91 -6.02 -0.97
C ALA A 265 3.85 -5.87 0.56
N ALA A 266 2.65 -5.76 1.14
CA ALA A 266 2.47 -5.71 2.58
C ALA A 266 2.90 -7.01 3.28
N ALA A 267 2.53 -8.17 2.72
CA ALA A 267 2.97 -9.47 3.22
C ALA A 267 4.50 -9.61 3.17
N MET A 268 5.12 -9.22 2.06
CA MET A 268 6.58 -9.25 1.91
C MET A 268 7.28 -8.27 2.85
N ALA A 269 6.78 -7.04 2.98
CA ALA A 269 7.33 -6.05 3.89
C ALA A 269 7.26 -6.53 5.35
N LEU A 270 6.17 -7.22 5.72
CA LEU A 270 6.00 -7.79 7.05
C LEU A 270 6.98 -8.93 7.31
N VAL A 271 7.20 -9.81 6.33
CA VAL A 271 8.20 -10.88 6.41
C VAL A 271 9.62 -10.32 6.53
N LEU A 272 9.99 -9.36 5.69
CA LEU A 272 11.30 -8.70 5.76
C LEU A 272 11.48 -7.95 7.08
N GLY A 273 10.44 -7.27 7.56
CA GLY A 273 10.47 -6.61 8.86
C GLY A 273 10.64 -7.60 10.01
N ALA A 274 9.96 -8.75 9.96
CA ALA A 274 10.14 -9.82 10.92
C ALA A 274 11.56 -10.41 10.85
N ASP A 275 12.11 -10.60 9.66
CA ASP A 275 13.48 -11.10 9.48
C ASP A 275 14.52 -10.15 10.09
N VAL A 276 14.42 -8.85 9.83
CA VAL A 276 15.27 -7.84 10.49
C VAL A 276 15.12 -7.89 12.02
N LEU A 277 13.89 -8.06 12.52
CA LEU A 277 13.65 -8.17 13.96
C LEU A 277 14.33 -9.43 14.55
N MET A 278 14.25 -10.55 13.83
CA MET A 278 14.89 -11.82 14.22
C MET A 278 16.42 -11.72 14.19
N GLN A 279 16.99 -11.00 13.23
CA GLN A 279 18.43 -10.69 13.18
C GLN A 279 18.86 -9.82 14.37
N VAL A 280 18.07 -8.81 14.76
CA VAL A 280 18.32 -8.00 15.95
C VAL A 280 18.28 -8.86 17.22
N PHE A 281 17.44 -9.89 17.26
CA PHE A 281 17.40 -10.87 18.34
C PHE A 281 18.44 -11.98 18.23
N ALA A 282 19.36 -11.91 17.26
CA ALA A 282 20.38 -12.93 17.01
C ALA A 282 19.82 -14.36 16.96
N PHE A 283 18.58 -14.52 16.46
CA PHE A 283 17.87 -15.80 16.41
C PHE A 283 17.73 -16.53 17.76
N ASP A 284 17.63 -15.77 18.87
CA ASP A 284 17.37 -16.31 20.21
C ASP A 284 15.93 -16.86 20.37
N THR A 285 15.56 -17.37 21.55
CA THR A 285 14.25 -17.94 21.91
C THR A 285 13.05 -17.10 21.46
N ARG A 286 13.22 -15.78 21.33
CA ARG A 286 12.19 -14.82 20.87
C ARG A 286 11.90 -14.85 19.37
N ALA A 287 12.81 -15.41 18.55
CA ALA A 287 12.68 -15.42 17.09
C ALA A 287 11.54 -16.32 16.57
N LEU A 288 11.24 -17.42 17.28
CA LEU A 288 10.14 -18.32 16.91
C LEU A 288 8.76 -17.67 17.13
N PRO A 289 8.46 -17.09 18.30
CA PRO A 289 7.24 -16.30 18.50
C PRO A 289 7.05 -15.18 17.46
N THR A 290 8.13 -14.47 17.10
CA THR A 290 8.05 -13.41 16.08
C THR A 290 7.73 -13.97 14.70
N ALA A 291 8.30 -15.11 14.32
CA ALA A 291 7.97 -15.79 13.07
C ALA A 291 6.50 -16.24 13.05
N ILE A 292 6.00 -16.82 14.16
CA ILE A 292 4.61 -17.27 14.30
C ILE A 292 3.63 -16.10 14.13
N LEU A 293 3.89 -14.96 14.78
CA LEU A 293 3.09 -13.75 14.61
C LEU A 293 3.15 -13.23 13.16
N ALA A 294 4.33 -13.24 12.55
CA ALA A 294 4.50 -12.82 11.18
C ALA A 294 3.68 -13.70 10.22
N MET A 295 3.74 -15.03 10.39
CA MET A 295 2.92 -15.98 9.64
C MET A 295 1.42 -15.73 9.80
N ALA A 296 0.94 -15.54 11.04
CA ALA A 296 -0.48 -15.27 11.29
C ALA A 296 -0.94 -13.97 10.59
N ALA A 297 -0.14 -12.91 10.67
CA ALA A 297 -0.44 -11.64 10.01
C ALA A 297 -0.39 -11.74 8.49
N VAL A 298 0.60 -12.44 7.92
CA VAL A 298 0.70 -12.70 6.48
C VAL A 298 -0.50 -13.53 6.01
N ALA A 299 -0.92 -14.55 6.77
CA ALA A 299 -2.11 -15.35 6.46
C ALA A 299 -3.38 -14.48 6.41
N LEU A 300 -3.55 -13.55 7.36
CA LEU A 300 -4.66 -12.59 7.36
C LEU A 300 -4.63 -11.64 6.14
N ILE A 301 -3.45 -11.15 5.76
CA ILE A 301 -3.30 -10.26 4.59
C ILE A 301 -3.66 -10.99 3.30
N ILE A 302 -3.13 -12.20 3.13
CA ILE A 302 -3.26 -13.00 1.90
C ILE A 302 -4.65 -13.62 1.79
N SER A 303 -5.24 -14.06 2.91
CA SER A 303 -6.59 -14.64 2.91
C SER A 303 -7.65 -13.68 2.37
N GLY A 304 -7.45 -12.36 2.46
CA GLY A 304 -8.35 -11.39 1.83
C GLY A 304 -8.46 -11.51 0.29
N LEU A 305 -7.56 -12.23 -0.38
CA LEU A 305 -7.68 -12.61 -1.79
C LEU A 305 -8.90 -13.50 -2.07
N TYR A 306 -9.36 -14.30 -1.09
CA TYR A 306 -10.59 -15.10 -1.22
C TYR A 306 -11.81 -14.22 -1.54
N ARG A 307 -11.89 -13.02 -0.94
CA ARG A 307 -12.99 -12.07 -1.22
C ARG A 307 -12.90 -11.51 -2.63
N VAL A 308 -11.68 -11.24 -3.11
CA VAL A 308 -11.45 -10.73 -4.47
C VAL A 308 -11.83 -11.79 -5.50
N LEU A 309 -11.35 -13.03 -5.31
CA LEU A 309 -11.69 -14.16 -6.17
C LEU A 309 -13.20 -14.41 -6.18
N ARG A 310 -13.86 -14.46 -5.01
CA ARG A 310 -15.32 -14.60 -4.96
C ARG A 310 -16.03 -13.48 -5.71
N SER A 311 -15.62 -12.22 -5.53
CA SER A 311 -16.24 -11.10 -6.22
C SER A 311 -16.10 -11.17 -7.75
N ALA A 312 -15.02 -11.75 -8.25
CA ALA A 312 -14.81 -11.99 -9.67
C ALA A 312 -15.65 -13.16 -10.21
N HIS A 313 -15.89 -14.19 -9.39
CA HIS A 313 -16.70 -15.35 -9.77
C HIS A 313 -18.22 -15.09 -9.72
N LEU A 314 -18.70 -14.18 -8.87
CA LEU A 314 -20.13 -13.87 -8.72
C LEU A 314 -20.85 -13.55 -10.05
N PRO A 315 -20.38 -12.63 -10.90
CA PRO A 315 -21.08 -12.28 -12.14
C PRO A 315 -21.11 -13.43 -13.17
N VAL A 316 -20.17 -14.38 -13.08
CA VAL A 316 -20.05 -15.52 -14.00
C VAL A 316 -20.62 -16.80 -13.38
N GLN A 317 -21.16 -16.73 -12.15
CA GLN A 317 -21.64 -17.89 -11.42
C GLN A 317 -22.71 -18.70 -12.16
N PRO A 318 -23.68 -18.11 -12.89
CA PRO A 318 -24.66 -18.89 -13.66
C PRO A 318 -23.98 -19.75 -14.73
N TYR A 319 -22.99 -19.20 -15.43
CA TYR A 319 -22.22 -19.91 -16.44
C TYR A 319 -21.33 -21.00 -15.82
N LEU A 320 -20.66 -20.70 -14.71
CA LEU A 320 -19.81 -21.68 -14.02
C LEU A 320 -20.59 -22.87 -13.46
N ARG A 321 -21.87 -22.68 -13.12
CA ARG A 321 -22.78 -23.76 -12.67
C ARG A 321 -23.28 -24.64 -13.81
N ALA A 322 -23.29 -24.13 -15.05
CA ALA A 322 -23.68 -24.89 -16.23
C ALA A 322 -22.57 -25.84 -16.73
N LEU A 323 -21.33 -25.66 -16.24
CA LEU A 323 -20.22 -26.55 -16.58
C LEU A 323 -20.36 -27.89 -15.84
N PRO A 324 -19.96 -29.02 -16.48
CA PRO A 324 -19.95 -30.34 -15.86
C PRO A 324 -18.78 -30.50 -14.88
N LEU A 325 -18.72 -29.64 -13.87
CA LEU A 325 -17.68 -29.61 -12.84
C LEU A 325 -18.29 -29.91 -11.47
N PRO A 326 -17.54 -30.55 -10.56
CA PRO A 326 -18.03 -30.81 -9.22
C PRO A 326 -18.30 -29.49 -8.48
N ARG A 327 -19.35 -29.46 -7.65
CA ARG A 327 -19.81 -28.25 -6.94
C ARG A 327 -18.72 -27.54 -6.12
N ARG A 328 -17.68 -28.27 -5.69
CA ARG A 328 -16.54 -27.76 -4.89
C ARG A 328 -15.26 -27.54 -5.69
N PHE A 329 -15.29 -27.66 -7.03
CA PHE A 329 -14.09 -27.51 -7.87
C PHE A 329 -13.43 -26.13 -7.72
N TRP A 330 -14.19 -25.06 -7.98
CA TRP A 330 -13.69 -23.68 -7.89
C TRP A 330 -13.26 -23.31 -6.47
N ALA A 331 -13.99 -23.84 -5.48
CA ALA A 331 -13.67 -23.74 -4.08
C ALA A 331 -12.27 -24.31 -3.76
N ALA A 332 -11.95 -25.51 -4.23
CA ALA A 332 -10.66 -26.15 -4.03
C ALA A 332 -9.53 -25.48 -4.83
N GLN A 333 -9.83 -25.03 -6.05
CA GLN A 333 -8.86 -24.30 -6.88
C GLN A 333 -8.51 -22.93 -6.28
N ASP A 334 -9.48 -22.20 -5.73
CA ASP A 334 -9.25 -20.92 -5.07
C ASP A 334 -8.36 -21.11 -3.83
N THR A 335 -8.59 -22.15 -3.03
CA THR A 335 -7.72 -22.48 -1.88
C THR A 335 -6.31 -22.84 -2.32
N ALA A 336 -6.16 -23.71 -3.32
CA ALA A 336 -4.85 -24.10 -3.83
C ALA A 336 -4.08 -22.90 -4.37
N PHE A 337 -4.77 -21.99 -5.06
CA PHE A 337 -4.17 -20.78 -5.60
C PHE A 337 -3.71 -19.80 -4.51
N VAL A 338 -4.54 -19.56 -3.49
CA VAL A 338 -4.18 -18.68 -2.36
C VAL A 338 -3.04 -19.29 -1.53
N VAL A 339 -3.04 -20.61 -1.35
CA VAL A 339 -1.95 -21.35 -0.69
C VAL A 339 -0.65 -21.22 -1.48
N ALA A 340 -0.69 -21.39 -2.81
CA ALA A 340 0.49 -21.22 -3.66
C ALA A 340 1.07 -19.79 -3.58
N LEU A 341 0.21 -18.77 -3.51
CA LEU A 341 0.66 -17.39 -3.29
C LEU A 341 1.22 -17.16 -1.89
N GLY A 342 0.64 -17.79 -0.86
CA GLY A 342 1.13 -17.73 0.52
C GLY A 342 2.46 -18.43 0.75
N ALA A 343 2.79 -19.42 -0.08
CA ALA A 343 4.05 -20.14 0.01
C ALA A 343 5.28 -19.25 -0.23
N VAL A 344 5.16 -18.21 -1.07
CA VAL A 344 6.26 -17.29 -1.39
C VAL A 344 6.75 -16.51 -0.14
N PRO A 345 5.90 -15.72 0.55
CA PRO A 345 6.33 -15.03 1.77
C PRO A 345 6.69 -15.99 2.90
N LEU A 346 6.06 -17.18 2.96
CA LEU A 346 6.44 -18.21 3.91
C LEU A 346 7.89 -18.69 3.68
N ALA A 347 8.26 -18.99 2.43
CA ALA A 347 9.60 -19.42 2.09
C ALA A 347 10.65 -18.36 2.46
N VAL A 348 10.37 -17.10 2.16
CA VAL A 348 11.27 -15.98 2.50
C VAL A 348 11.46 -15.84 4.02
N LEU A 349 10.42 -16.13 4.82
CA LEU A 349 10.51 -16.10 6.28
C LEU A 349 11.26 -17.32 6.86
N LEU A 350 11.00 -18.52 6.34
CA LEU A 350 11.50 -19.76 6.91
C LEU A 350 12.93 -20.10 6.47
N VAL A 351 13.38 -19.67 5.28
CA VAL A 351 14.73 -19.96 4.78
C VAL A 351 15.83 -19.42 5.71
N PRO A 352 15.83 -18.12 6.11
CA PRO A 352 16.83 -17.61 7.05
C PRO A 352 16.80 -18.35 8.39
N LEU A 353 15.60 -18.68 8.87
CA LEU A 353 15.41 -19.36 10.16
C LEU A 353 15.94 -20.80 10.14
N GLY A 354 15.75 -21.52 9.02
CA GLY A 354 16.30 -22.86 8.82
C GLY A 354 17.83 -22.88 8.70
N LEU A 355 18.41 -21.87 8.06
CA LEU A 355 19.88 -21.74 7.94
C LEU A 355 20.55 -21.49 9.29
N HIS A 356 19.93 -20.68 10.16
CA HIS A 356 20.50 -20.35 11.47
C HIS A 356 20.14 -21.37 12.57
N ARG A 357 19.05 -22.14 12.41
CA ARG A 357 18.62 -23.20 13.35
C ARG A 357 18.47 -24.55 12.65
N GLY A 358 19.58 -25.06 12.11
CA GLY A 358 19.61 -26.34 11.40
C GLY A 358 19.11 -27.56 12.19
N SER A 359 19.03 -27.49 13.53
CA SER A 359 18.47 -28.56 14.38
C SER A 359 16.93 -28.56 14.49
N ALA A 360 16.25 -27.53 13.98
CA ALA A 360 14.80 -27.32 14.14
C ALA A 360 13.98 -27.60 12.87
N VAL A 361 14.48 -28.41 11.94
CA VAL A 361 13.82 -28.65 10.64
C VAL A 361 12.39 -29.20 10.79
N MET A 362 12.18 -30.12 11.73
CA MET A 362 10.87 -30.73 11.96
C MET A 362 9.85 -29.73 12.50
N THR A 363 10.26 -28.81 13.38
CA THR A 363 9.37 -27.78 13.91
C THR A 363 9.02 -26.76 12.82
N LEU A 364 9.97 -26.39 11.97
CA LEU A 364 9.71 -25.51 10.81
C LEU A 364 8.75 -26.15 9.81
N LEU A 365 8.88 -27.44 9.54
CA LEU A 365 7.99 -28.17 8.64
C LEU A 365 6.58 -28.31 9.22
N ALA A 366 6.46 -28.64 10.50
CA ALA A 366 5.18 -28.67 11.21
C ALA A 366 4.51 -27.29 11.20
N LEU A 367 5.28 -26.22 11.38
CA LEU A 367 4.78 -24.85 11.38
C LEU A 367 4.34 -24.39 9.99
N ALA A 368 5.06 -24.79 8.93
CA ALA A 368 4.66 -24.56 7.55
C ALA A 368 3.33 -25.27 7.22
N LEU A 369 3.18 -26.53 7.61
CA LEU A 369 1.92 -27.27 7.47
C LEU A 369 0.78 -26.59 8.23
N ALA A 370 1.02 -26.21 9.49
CA ALA A 370 0.04 -25.51 10.31
C ALA A 370 -0.38 -24.16 9.70
N TYR A 371 0.56 -23.44 9.08
CA TYR A 371 0.27 -22.21 8.35
C TYR A 371 -0.62 -22.44 7.13
N PHE A 372 -0.39 -23.50 6.34
CA PHE A 372 -1.25 -23.85 5.22
C PHE A 372 -2.66 -24.25 5.66
N VAL A 373 -2.76 -24.98 6.79
CA VAL A 373 -4.05 -25.29 7.42
C VAL A 373 -4.75 -23.99 7.85
N LEU A 374 -4.04 -23.05 8.47
CA LEU A 374 -4.60 -21.74 8.83
C LEU A 374 -5.12 -20.98 7.59
N LEU A 375 -4.36 -20.94 6.49
CA LEU A 375 -4.78 -20.31 5.23
C LEU A 375 -6.05 -20.96 4.65
N ALA A 376 -6.18 -22.27 4.77
CA ALA A 376 -7.38 -22.99 4.35
C ALA A 376 -8.57 -22.68 5.26
N LEU A 377 -8.36 -22.65 6.58
CA LEU A 377 -9.40 -22.36 7.57
C LEU A 377 -9.89 -20.90 7.50
N LEU A 378 -9.01 -19.94 7.21
CA LEU A 378 -9.36 -18.52 7.03
C LEU A 378 -10.35 -18.28 5.86
N ARG A 379 -10.51 -19.25 4.96
CA ARG A 379 -11.55 -19.19 3.94
C ARG A 379 -12.95 -19.13 4.53
N PHE A 380 -13.23 -19.88 5.60
CA PHE A 380 -14.56 -19.93 6.20
C PHE A 380 -15.05 -18.58 6.71
N PRO A 381 -14.32 -17.86 7.59
CA PRO A 381 -14.77 -16.55 8.06
C PRO A 381 -14.86 -15.54 6.92
N LEU A 382 -13.99 -15.60 5.92
CA LEU A 382 -13.97 -14.62 4.84
C LEU A 382 -15.05 -14.84 3.77
N VAL A 383 -15.49 -16.08 3.56
CA VAL A 383 -16.57 -16.39 2.63
C VAL A 383 -17.93 -16.37 3.34
N TYR A 384 -18.05 -16.90 4.55
CA TYR A 384 -19.35 -17.06 5.21
C TYR A 384 -19.62 -16.04 6.31
N GLY A 385 -18.59 -15.42 6.90
CA GLY A 385 -18.72 -14.52 8.05
C GLY A 385 -19.31 -13.13 7.76
N GLY A 386 -19.69 -12.82 6.51
CA GLY A 386 -20.44 -11.60 6.17
C GLY A 386 -19.79 -10.30 6.68
N ARG A 387 -20.46 -9.63 7.63
CA ARG A 387 -19.97 -8.39 8.27
C ARG A 387 -18.89 -8.64 9.33
N GLN A 388 -18.89 -9.79 9.97
CA GLN A 388 -17.95 -10.14 11.06
C GLN A 388 -16.72 -10.94 10.57
N ALA A 389 -16.60 -11.12 9.26
CA ALA A 389 -15.53 -11.89 8.63
C ALA A 389 -14.11 -11.50 9.09
N VAL A 390 -13.88 -10.20 9.36
CA VAL A 390 -12.58 -9.70 9.81
C VAL A 390 -12.31 -10.10 11.25
N LEU A 391 -13.25 -9.86 12.17
CA LEU A 391 -13.14 -10.28 13.56
C LEU A 391 -12.91 -11.80 13.69
N LEU A 392 -13.73 -12.61 13.01
CA LEU A 392 -13.60 -14.07 13.04
C LEU A 392 -12.26 -14.53 12.46
N GLY A 393 -11.77 -13.87 11.40
CA GLY A 393 -10.44 -14.13 10.86
C GLY A 393 -9.33 -13.82 11.88
N VAL A 394 -9.42 -12.68 12.56
CA VAL A 394 -8.45 -12.27 13.58
C VAL A 394 -8.48 -13.19 14.79
N ILE A 395 -9.65 -13.58 15.28
CA ILE A 395 -9.80 -14.55 16.38
C ILE A 395 -9.18 -15.90 15.97
N LEU A 396 -9.45 -16.37 14.76
CA LEU A 396 -8.89 -17.62 14.27
C LEU A 396 -7.36 -17.56 14.15
N ALA A 397 -6.82 -16.44 13.64
CA ALA A 397 -5.38 -16.25 13.52
C ALA A 397 -4.69 -16.08 14.89
N SER A 398 -5.33 -15.37 15.84
CA SER A 398 -4.79 -15.18 17.18
C SER A 398 -4.80 -16.47 17.98
N THR A 399 -5.90 -17.22 17.95
CA THR A 399 -5.99 -18.56 18.58
C THR A 399 -4.96 -19.52 18.00
N TRP A 400 -4.82 -19.56 16.66
CA TRP A 400 -3.77 -20.35 16.02
C TRP A 400 -2.36 -19.94 16.47
N SER A 401 -2.06 -18.63 16.54
CA SER A 401 -0.75 -18.18 16.99
C SER A 401 -0.46 -18.56 18.44
N GLY A 402 -1.46 -18.48 19.33
CA GLY A 402 -1.32 -18.88 20.72
C GLY A 402 -1.06 -20.37 20.88
N VAL A 403 -1.80 -21.21 20.14
CA VAL A 403 -1.60 -22.67 20.13
C VAL A 403 -0.22 -23.02 19.56
N ALA A 404 0.19 -22.39 18.46
CA ALA A 404 1.50 -22.61 17.84
C ALA A 404 2.65 -22.22 18.78
N MET A 405 2.53 -21.09 19.49
CA MET A 405 3.52 -20.68 20.50
C MET A 405 3.59 -21.69 21.65
N ALA A 406 2.45 -22.12 22.18
CA ALA A 406 2.39 -23.09 23.27
C ALA A 406 2.97 -24.46 22.90
N ALA A 407 2.87 -24.85 21.63
CA ALA A 407 3.44 -26.10 21.12
C ALA A 407 4.97 -26.05 20.93
N VAL A 408 5.53 -24.85 20.70
CA VAL A 408 6.95 -24.64 20.36
C VAL A 408 7.81 -24.25 21.57
N VAL A 409 7.20 -23.75 22.64
CA VAL A 409 7.89 -23.37 23.90
C VAL A 409 8.11 -24.58 24.82
N ARG A 410 7.56 -25.75 24.49
CA ARG A 410 7.87 -27.02 25.15
C ARG A 410 9.22 -27.55 24.68
#